data_AF-A0A432MJ28-F1
#
_entry.id   AF-A0A432MJ28-F1
#
_cell.length_a   1.000
_cell.length_b   1.000
_cell.length_c   1.000
_cell.angle_alpha   90.00
_cell.angle_beta   90.00
_cell.angle_gamma   90.00
#
_symmetry.space_group_name_H-M   'P 1'
#
loop_
_entity.id
_entity.type
_entity.pdbx_description
1 polymer ?
#
loop_
_entity_poly.entity_id
_entity_poly.type
_entity_poly.pdbx_seq_one_letter_code
_entity_poly.pdbx_strand_id
1 'polypeptide(L)'
;MPLPPDDDREIADASFLFDDENVPAKPDRSRPPGRSASKPSDSGEPEGGYELADSESGSEPIAVPSRPVPPLPSSIERPESRPAERRSIAPSPVDQPWNRLSEWGPTLSRIGMVLLTTAALLYLGLAPGGGMGAVAVSAIGLAIAVILSYPIAITLERPVRMTPEHALRDYFGALAHHLPHHRRMWLLLSSSGKVSRDFQSYGEFRSYWTRTLSRLKREKAGRATPVSVRIEVVKSEKSAGLEAIEVSYRLLIFLRGRESDGPIYSSQTETTLSRGPDRMWYLDDGRLPPP
;
A
#
# COMPACT_ATOMS: atom_id res chain seq x y z
N MET A 1 3.26 38.23 35.01
CA MET A 1 2.75 38.50 33.65
C MET A 1 2.88 37.21 32.83
N PRO A 2 1.92 36.95 31.93
CA PRO A 2 1.24 35.66 31.83
C PRO A 2 1.83 34.73 30.77
N LEU A 3 1.63 33.43 30.97
CA LEU A 3 1.77 32.38 29.96
C LEU A 3 0.76 32.62 28.82
N PRO A 4 1.11 32.29 27.56
CA PRO A 4 0.14 32.33 26.47
C PRO A 4 -0.96 31.28 26.69
N PRO A 5 -2.20 31.57 26.31
CA PRO A 5 -3.33 30.65 26.47
C PRO A 5 -3.18 29.40 25.60
N ASP A 6 -3.49 28.25 26.21
CA ASP A 6 -3.56 26.94 25.57
C ASP A 6 -4.58 26.92 24.41
N ASP A 7 -4.17 26.20 23.37
CA ASP A 7 -4.85 25.93 22.11
C ASP A 7 -5.92 24.84 22.30
N ASP A 8 -7.10 25.22 22.81
CA ASP A 8 -8.27 24.34 22.84
C ASP A 8 -8.95 24.32 21.47
N ARG A 9 -8.32 23.62 20.52
CA ARG A 9 -9.01 23.14 19.32
C ARG A 9 -9.94 22.01 19.73
N GLU A 10 -11.23 22.30 19.72
CA GLU A 10 -12.32 21.32 19.76
C GLU A 10 -11.99 20.11 18.87
N ILE A 11 -11.59 19.02 19.51
CA ILE A 11 -11.59 17.70 18.91
C ILE A 11 -13.06 17.35 18.75
N ALA A 12 -13.55 17.31 17.52
CA ALA A 12 -14.87 16.82 17.18
C ALA A 12 -14.98 15.36 17.65
N ASP A 13 -15.56 15.17 18.83
CA ASP A 13 -15.79 13.87 19.44
C ASP A 13 -17.00 13.21 18.77
N ALA A 14 -16.76 12.05 18.15
CA ALA A 14 -17.77 11.25 17.48
C ALA A 14 -18.50 10.29 18.44
N SER A 15 -18.39 10.53 19.75
CA SER A 15 -19.02 9.74 20.81
C SER A 15 -20.54 9.69 20.72
N PHE A 16 -21.19 10.62 20.01
CA PHE A 16 -22.64 10.63 19.80
C PHE A 16 -23.16 9.60 18.77
N LEU A 17 -22.30 8.92 18.01
CA LEU A 17 -22.71 7.99 16.95
C LEU A 17 -23.01 6.56 17.43
N PHE A 18 -22.84 6.26 18.73
CA PHE A 18 -22.96 4.90 19.25
C PHE A 18 -23.84 4.76 20.50
N ASP A 19 -24.57 5.80 20.91
CA ASP A 19 -25.62 5.66 21.93
C ASP A 19 -26.91 5.14 21.27
N ASP A 20 -26.88 3.85 20.93
CA ASP A 20 -28.07 3.08 20.57
C ASP A 20 -28.76 2.63 21.87
N GLU A 21 -30.06 2.92 21.94
CA GLU A 21 -30.93 2.67 23.07
C GLU A 21 -30.89 1.20 23.52
N ASN A 22 -30.38 0.94 24.72
CA ASN A 22 -30.88 -0.16 25.54
C ASN A 22 -30.51 0.05 27.02
N VAL A 23 -31.42 0.72 27.73
CA VAL A 23 -31.42 0.76 29.19
C VAL A 23 -32.20 -0.44 29.72
N PRO A 24 -31.57 -1.40 30.42
CA PRO A 24 -32.27 -2.17 31.42
C PRO A 24 -32.02 -1.59 32.81
N ALA A 25 -33.13 -1.42 33.52
CA ALA A 25 -33.20 -0.92 34.88
C ALA A 25 -32.36 -1.76 35.88
N LYS A 26 -31.62 -1.08 36.76
CA LYS A 26 -31.31 -1.55 38.12
C LYS A 26 -32.51 -1.17 39.02
N PRO A 27 -32.85 -1.94 40.07
CA PRO A 27 -31.97 -2.31 41.20
C PRO A 27 -32.12 -3.80 41.62
N ASP A 28 -31.28 -4.41 42.47
CA ASP A 28 -31.25 -4.18 43.92
C ASP A 28 -30.07 -4.92 44.59
N ARG A 29 -29.59 -4.35 45.71
CA ARG A 29 -28.58 -4.90 46.62
C ARG A 29 -29.25 -5.81 47.63
N SER A 30 -28.78 -7.05 47.82
CA SER A 30 -28.52 -7.59 49.18
C SER A 30 -27.87 -8.98 49.21
N ARG A 31 -26.78 -9.08 50.00
CA ARG A 31 -26.41 -10.16 50.95
C ARG A 31 -25.61 -11.40 50.46
N PRO A 32 -24.40 -11.65 51.02
CA PRO A 32 -23.78 -12.98 51.22
C PRO A 32 -24.06 -13.47 52.67
N PRO A 33 -23.64 -14.66 53.18
CA PRO A 33 -22.66 -15.64 52.67
C PRO A 33 -23.12 -17.13 52.78
N GLY A 34 -22.31 -18.10 52.32
CA GLY A 34 -22.46 -19.50 52.77
C GLY A 34 -21.83 -20.58 51.91
N ARG A 35 -20.99 -21.42 52.52
CA ARG A 35 -20.20 -22.52 51.97
C ARG A 35 -21.02 -23.80 51.66
N SER A 36 -20.39 -24.63 50.81
CA SER A 36 -20.38 -26.10 50.77
C SER A 36 -21.32 -26.87 49.81
N ALA A 37 -20.65 -27.39 48.77
CA ALA A 37 -20.60 -28.79 48.34
C ALA A 37 -21.88 -29.56 47.96
N SER A 38 -22.02 -29.90 46.68
CA SER A 38 -22.01 -31.29 46.16
C SER A 38 -22.16 -31.32 44.61
N LYS A 39 -21.29 -32.10 43.95
CA LYS A 39 -21.42 -32.67 42.58
C LYS A 39 -22.32 -33.94 42.65
N PRO A 40 -22.67 -34.68 41.57
CA PRO A 40 -22.63 -34.44 40.11
C PRO A 40 -23.89 -34.97 39.34
N SER A 41 -24.05 -34.60 38.06
CA SER A 41 -24.57 -35.43 36.94
C SER A 41 -24.53 -34.55 35.68
N ASP A 42 -23.63 -34.80 34.73
CA ASP A 42 -23.71 -35.82 33.67
C ASP A 42 -24.64 -35.38 32.52
N SER A 43 -24.03 -34.89 31.43
CA SER A 43 -24.35 -35.24 30.04
C SER A 43 -23.94 -34.11 29.07
N GLY A 44 -23.02 -34.41 28.14
CA GLY A 44 -23.06 -33.87 26.77
C GLY A 44 -22.13 -32.70 26.42
N GLU A 45 -20.84 -32.99 26.23
CA GLU A 45 -19.93 -32.27 25.32
C GLU A 45 -20.34 -32.49 23.83
N PRO A 46 -19.79 -31.74 22.83
CA PRO A 46 -18.48 -31.08 22.85
C PRO A 46 -18.40 -29.63 22.33
N GLU A 47 -17.61 -28.83 23.03
CA GLU A 47 -16.92 -27.65 22.48
C GLU A 47 -15.67 -28.10 21.72
N GLY A 48 -15.52 -27.64 20.48
CA GLY A 48 -14.30 -27.83 19.68
C GLY A 48 -13.23 -26.81 20.05
N GLY A 49 -12.48 -27.07 21.11
CA GLY A 49 -11.26 -26.36 21.48
C GLY A 49 -10.05 -26.92 20.71
N TYR A 50 -9.27 -26.02 20.11
CA TYR A 50 -7.99 -26.32 19.45
C TYR A 50 -6.91 -26.57 20.50
N GLU A 51 -6.50 -27.83 20.63
CA GLU A 51 -5.42 -28.27 21.53
C GLU A 51 -4.05 -28.15 20.81
N LEU A 52 -3.13 -27.42 21.44
CA LEU A 52 -1.72 -27.33 21.04
C LEU A 52 -1.04 -28.69 21.28
N ALA A 53 -0.54 -29.30 20.21
CA ALA A 53 0.30 -30.49 20.32
C ALA A 53 1.75 -30.10 20.65
N ASP A 54 2.09 -30.13 21.94
CA ASP A 54 3.43 -30.48 22.41
C ASP A 54 3.40 -31.96 22.82
N SER A 55 4.25 -32.77 22.22
CA SER A 55 4.53 -34.14 22.69
C SER A 55 5.96 -34.52 22.33
N GLU A 56 6.84 -34.42 23.32
CA GLU A 56 8.10 -35.15 23.41
C GLU A 56 7.85 -36.58 23.92
N SER A 57 8.44 -37.57 23.25
CA SER A 57 8.97 -38.86 23.75
C SER A 57 9.07 -39.80 22.54
N GLY A 58 10.19 -40.44 22.18
CA GLY A 58 11.28 -40.95 22.99
C GLY A 58 11.33 -42.47 22.78
N SER A 59 12.40 -42.97 22.13
CA SER A 59 12.93 -44.37 22.02
C SER A 59 13.67 -44.50 20.67
N GLU A 60 14.84 -45.10 20.43
CA GLU A 60 16.02 -45.59 21.17
C GLU A 60 17.12 -45.81 20.07
N PRO A 61 18.41 -46.06 20.40
CA PRO A 61 19.53 -45.80 19.50
C PRO A 61 19.86 -46.98 18.56
N ILE A 62 20.02 -46.70 17.26
CA ILE A 62 20.64 -47.65 16.33
C ILE A 62 22.16 -47.46 16.39
N ALA A 63 22.85 -48.43 17.00
CA ALA A 63 24.30 -48.54 16.97
C ALA A 63 24.79 -48.83 15.54
N VAL A 64 25.41 -47.84 14.90
CA VAL A 64 26.09 -48.01 13.61
C VAL A 64 27.58 -48.23 13.87
N PRO A 65 28.23 -49.26 13.31
CA PRO A 65 29.65 -49.52 13.50
C PRO A 65 30.51 -48.40 12.88
N SER A 66 31.33 -47.77 13.73
CA SER A 66 32.29 -46.72 13.36
C SER A 66 33.32 -47.26 12.35
N ARG A 67 33.28 -46.74 11.12
CA ARG A 67 34.39 -46.84 10.17
C ARG A 67 35.51 -45.86 10.59
N PRO A 68 36.80 -46.26 10.52
CA PRO A 68 37.90 -45.33 10.72
C PRO A 68 37.90 -44.26 9.63
N VAL A 69 37.76 -43.00 10.00
CA VAL A 69 37.93 -41.85 9.11
C VAL A 69 39.43 -41.53 9.01
N PRO A 70 40.03 -41.50 7.81
CA PRO A 70 41.42 -41.09 7.64
C PRO A 70 41.58 -39.58 7.95
N PRO A 71 42.74 -39.14 8.46
CA PRO A 71 42.96 -37.73 8.82
C PRO A 71 42.90 -36.85 7.57
N LEU A 72 41.95 -35.92 7.54
CA LEU A 72 41.91 -34.87 6.51
C LEU A 72 43.05 -33.87 6.76
N PRO A 73 43.76 -33.44 5.70
CA PRO A 73 44.80 -32.43 5.81
C PRO A 73 44.23 -31.05 6.12
N SER A 74 44.88 -30.43 7.09
CA SER A 74 45.15 -29.00 7.31
C SER A 74 44.37 -27.97 6.49
N SER A 75 43.65 -27.11 7.22
CA SER A 75 43.59 -25.65 7.01
C SER A 75 43.23 -25.17 5.60
N ILE A 76 41.94 -25.18 5.28
CA ILE A 76 41.40 -24.19 4.34
C ILE A 76 41.34 -22.87 5.12
N GLU A 77 42.33 -22.00 4.88
CA GLU A 77 42.27 -20.59 5.24
C GLU A 77 40.94 -20.02 4.75
N ARG A 78 40.05 -19.72 5.70
CA ARG A 78 38.87 -18.92 5.46
C ARG A 78 39.39 -17.53 5.08
N PRO A 79 39.14 -17.02 3.86
CA PRO A 79 39.52 -15.66 3.54
C PRO A 79 38.81 -14.75 4.54
N GLU A 80 39.60 -13.95 5.28
CA GLU A 80 39.07 -12.85 6.06
C GLU A 80 38.17 -12.03 5.14
N SER A 81 36.87 -12.08 5.40
CA SER A 81 35.88 -11.24 4.76
C SER A 81 36.17 -9.81 5.18
N ARG A 82 36.99 -9.13 4.36
CA ARG A 82 37.22 -7.69 4.40
C ARG A 82 35.84 -7.02 4.53
N PRO A 83 35.62 -6.14 5.52
CA PRO A 83 34.35 -5.44 5.63
C PRO A 83 34.12 -4.69 4.33
N ALA A 84 33.02 -5.01 3.64
CA ALA A 84 32.63 -4.28 2.45
C ALA A 84 32.55 -2.81 2.81
N GLU A 85 33.40 -2.01 2.17
CA GLU A 85 33.43 -0.57 2.31
C GLU A 85 32.04 -0.05 1.95
N ARG A 86 31.29 0.42 2.97
CA ARG A 86 29.93 0.96 2.79
C ARG A 86 30.02 2.11 1.79
N ARG A 87 29.58 1.88 0.56
CA ARG A 87 29.43 2.96 -0.42
C ARG A 87 28.43 3.96 0.16
N SER A 88 28.88 5.18 0.40
CA SER A 88 27.99 6.26 0.82
C SER A 88 27.15 6.69 -0.38
N ILE A 89 25.94 6.15 -0.47
CA ILE A 89 24.95 6.58 -1.47
C ILE A 89 24.43 7.94 -1.01
N ALA A 90 24.60 8.97 -1.84
CA ALA A 90 24.07 10.29 -1.54
C ALA A 90 22.54 10.28 -1.71
N PRO A 91 21.75 10.74 -0.72
CA PRO A 91 20.30 10.81 -0.85
C PRO A 91 19.90 11.85 -1.90
N SER A 92 18.95 11.47 -2.74
CA SER A 92 18.31 12.38 -3.68
C SER A 92 17.30 13.26 -2.92
N PRO A 93 17.26 14.59 -3.18
CA PRO A 93 16.27 15.45 -2.55
C PRO A 93 14.85 15.03 -2.95
N VAL A 94 13.88 15.40 -2.10
CA VAL A 94 12.45 15.18 -2.36
C VAL A 94 11.75 16.54 -2.34
N ASP A 95 11.59 17.15 -3.52
CA ASP A 95 11.05 18.51 -3.64
C ASP A 95 9.59 18.61 -3.17
N GLN A 96 8.82 17.56 -3.38
CA GLN A 96 7.40 17.51 -3.07
C GLN A 96 7.09 16.24 -2.29
N PRO A 97 7.07 16.30 -0.95
CA PRO A 97 6.62 15.17 -0.15
C PRO A 97 5.17 14.88 -0.47
N TRP A 98 4.83 13.59 -0.46
CA TRP A 98 3.47 13.17 -0.74
C TRP A 98 2.50 13.72 0.32
N ASN A 99 1.39 14.26 -0.14
CA ASN A 99 0.26 14.60 0.71
C ASN A 99 -1.04 14.44 -0.08
N ARG A 100 -2.16 14.23 0.63
CA ARG A 100 -3.48 14.01 0.00
C ARG A 100 -3.88 15.18 -0.91
N LEU A 101 -3.54 16.42 -0.55
CA LEU A 101 -3.93 17.59 -1.32
C LEU A 101 -3.19 17.69 -2.66
N SER A 102 -1.92 17.31 -2.73
CA SER A 102 -1.11 17.32 -3.97
C SER A 102 -1.49 16.17 -4.92
N GLU A 103 -2.06 15.11 -4.36
CA GLU A 103 -2.65 13.99 -5.09
C GLU A 103 -4.06 14.33 -5.61
N TRP A 104 -4.95 14.80 -4.73
CA TRP A 104 -6.37 15.02 -5.02
C TRP A 104 -6.68 16.41 -5.58
N GLY A 105 -5.85 17.42 -5.33
CA GLY A 105 -6.12 18.81 -5.67
C GLY A 105 -6.54 19.02 -7.13
N PRO A 106 -5.81 18.50 -8.13
CA PRO A 106 -6.22 18.57 -9.52
C PRO A 106 -7.56 17.89 -9.81
N THR A 107 -7.86 16.78 -9.13
CA THR A 107 -9.12 16.03 -9.27
C THR A 107 -10.28 16.80 -8.64
N LEU A 108 -10.10 17.32 -7.42
CA LEU A 108 -11.08 18.16 -6.72
C LEU A 108 -11.40 19.43 -7.52
N SER A 109 -10.39 20.07 -8.11
CA SER A 109 -10.59 21.23 -8.99
C SER A 109 -11.47 20.90 -10.20
N ARG A 110 -11.24 19.73 -10.85
CA ARG A 110 -12.08 19.28 -11.98
C ARG A 110 -13.51 18.96 -11.55
N ILE A 111 -13.68 18.28 -10.42
CA ILE A 111 -15.01 17.99 -9.86
C ILE A 111 -15.74 19.31 -9.57
N GLY A 112 -15.09 20.25 -8.90
CA GLY A 112 -15.66 21.58 -8.62
C GLY A 112 -16.07 22.31 -9.89
N MET A 113 -15.26 22.28 -10.94
CA MET A 113 -15.59 22.88 -12.24
C MET A 113 -16.80 22.22 -12.90
N VAL A 114 -16.91 20.89 -12.86
CA VAL A 114 -18.08 20.15 -13.39
C VAL A 114 -19.34 20.48 -12.61
N LEU A 115 -19.28 20.51 -11.28
CA LEU A 115 -20.42 20.86 -10.44
C LEU A 115 -20.88 22.30 -10.68
N LEU A 116 -19.95 23.25 -10.78
CA LEU A 116 -20.25 24.65 -11.09
C LEU A 116 -20.90 24.79 -12.46
N THR A 117 -20.36 24.10 -13.47
CA THR A 117 -20.90 24.11 -14.84
C THR A 117 -22.30 23.50 -14.88
N THR A 118 -22.50 22.38 -14.19
CA THR A 118 -23.81 21.71 -14.08
C THR A 118 -24.82 22.63 -13.41
N ALA A 119 -24.46 23.27 -12.29
CA ALA A 119 -25.33 24.21 -11.59
C ALA A 119 -25.70 25.42 -12.47
N ALA A 120 -24.74 25.97 -13.22
CA ALA A 120 -25.01 27.06 -14.16
C ALA A 120 -25.97 26.64 -15.29
N LEU A 121 -25.79 25.44 -15.86
CA LEU A 121 -26.70 24.91 -16.88
C LEU A 121 -28.10 24.64 -16.33
N LEU A 122 -28.22 24.13 -15.11
CA LEU A 122 -29.50 23.96 -14.43
C LEU A 122 -30.19 25.30 -14.19
N TYR A 123 -29.44 26.30 -13.73
CA TYR A 123 -29.95 27.66 -13.51
C TYR A 123 -30.54 28.25 -14.80
N LEU A 124 -29.81 28.13 -15.93
CA LEU A 124 -30.29 28.61 -17.23
C LEU A 124 -31.44 27.76 -17.80
N GLY A 125 -31.51 26.48 -17.44
CA GLY A 125 -32.51 25.52 -17.92
C GLY A 125 -33.85 25.53 -17.18
N LEU A 126 -33.98 26.30 -16.08
CA LEU A 126 -35.19 26.38 -15.25
C LEU A 126 -36.35 27.18 -15.88
N ALA A 127 -36.29 27.48 -17.18
CA ALA A 127 -37.40 28.08 -17.90
C ALA A 127 -38.66 27.17 -17.89
N PRO A 128 -39.87 27.74 -17.88
CA PRO A 128 -41.10 26.95 -17.91
C PRO A 128 -41.14 26.07 -19.16
N GLY A 129 -41.19 24.74 -18.95
CA GLY A 129 -41.11 23.71 -20.00
C GLY A 129 -39.77 22.94 -20.07
N GLY A 130 -38.75 23.36 -19.31
CA GLY A 130 -37.40 22.76 -19.34
C GLY A 130 -37.15 21.55 -18.42
N GLY A 131 -38.19 21.03 -17.74
CA GLY A 131 -38.02 20.04 -16.67
C GLY A 131 -37.22 18.79 -17.07
N MET A 132 -37.51 18.19 -18.24
CA MET A 132 -36.78 17.00 -18.70
C MET A 132 -35.31 17.31 -19.07
N GLY A 133 -35.05 18.52 -19.59
CA GLY A 133 -33.69 18.99 -19.87
C GLY A 133 -32.87 19.16 -18.59
N ALA A 134 -33.45 19.75 -17.54
CA ALA A 134 -32.81 19.89 -16.24
C ALA A 134 -32.49 18.53 -15.60
N VAL A 135 -33.39 17.55 -15.72
CA VAL A 135 -33.14 16.17 -15.26
C VAL A 135 -31.97 15.55 -16.03
N ALA A 136 -31.95 15.68 -17.35
CA ALA A 136 -30.86 15.14 -18.17
C ALA A 136 -29.50 15.78 -17.84
N VAL A 137 -29.45 17.10 -17.70
CA VAL A 137 -28.24 17.84 -17.29
C VAL A 137 -27.75 17.39 -15.92
N SER A 138 -28.67 17.22 -14.96
CA SER A 138 -28.33 16.72 -13.62
C SER A 138 -27.73 15.31 -13.68
N ALA A 139 -28.37 14.40 -14.42
CA ALA A 139 -27.90 13.03 -14.56
C ALA A 139 -26.51 12.95 -15.21
N ILE A 140 -26.28 13.73 -16.27
CA ILE A 140 -24.98 13.78 -16.96
C ILE A 140 -23.91 14.40 -16.04
N GLY A 141 -24.21 15.53 -15.41
CA GLY A 141 -23.30 16.20 -14.48
C GLY A 141 -22.89 15.29 -13.32
N LEU A 142 -23.85 14.58 -12.72
CA LEU A 142 -23.61 13.61 -11.66
C LEU A 142 -22.77 12.43 -12.15
N ALA A 143 -23.09 11.85 -13.32
CA ALA A 143 -22.31 10.75 -13.89
C ALA A 143 -20.86 11.16 -14.14
N ILE A 144 -20.61 12.35 -14.67
CA ILE A 144 -19.25 12.87 -14.87
C ILE A 144 -18.55 13.07 -13.52
N ALA A 145 -19.22 13.64 -12.52
CA ALA A 145 -18.65 13.83 -11.19
C ALA A 145 -18.25 12.50 -10.52
N VAL A 146 -19.08 11.47 -10.65
CA VAL A 146 -18.79 10.11 -10.15
C VAL A 146 -17.59 9.49 -10.89
N ILE A 147 -17.50 9.64 -12.20
CA ILE A 147 -16.34 9.15 -12.96
C ILE A 147 -15.06 9.87 -12.50
N LEU A 148 -15.14 11.18 -12.27
CA LEU A 148 -14.00 11.98 -11.81
C LEU A 148 -13.61 11.70 -10.35
N SER A 149 -14.50 11.18 -9.52
CA SER A 149 -14.19 10.83 -8.13
C SER A 149 -13.46 9.48 -7.99
N TYR A 150 -13.44 8.65 -9.04
CA TYR A 150 -12.76 7.36 -9.04
C TYR A 150 -11.32 7.39 -8.48
N PRO A 151 -10.43 8.32 -8.88
CA PRO A 151 -9.07 8.39 -8.33
C PRO A 151 -9.04 8.62 -6.82
N ILE A 152 -9.99 9.40 -6.28
CA ILE A 152 -10.10 9.67 -4.84
C ILE A 152 -10.51 8.38 -4.12
N ALA A 153 -11.50 7.66 -4.65
CA ALA A 153 -11.99 6.42 -4.06
C ALA A 153 -10.89 5.35 -3.93
N ILE A 154 -10.02 5.21 -4.95
CA ILE A 154 -8.92 4.24 -4.93
C ILE A 154 -7.69 4.69 -4.10
N THR A 155 -7.70 5.91 -3.56
CA THR A 155 -6.56 6.50 -2.82
C THR A 155 -6.92 6.92 -1.39
N LEU A 156 -8.08 6.48 -0.88
CA LEU A 156 -8.48 6.73 0.52
C LEU A 156 -7.47 6.14 1.51
N GLU A 157 -6.89 4.98 1.16
CA GLU A 157 -5.83 4.33 1.93
C GLU A 157 -4.54 5.16 1.90
N ARG A 158 -4.04 5.51 3.10
CA ARG A 158 -2.76 6.22 3.22
C ARG A 158 -1.61 5.27 2.83
N PRO A 159 -0.68 5.68 1.95
CA PRO A 159 0.49 4.89 1.64
C PRO A 159 1.37 4.73 2.90
N VAL A 160 1.59 3.49 3.34
CA VAL A 160 2.43 3.16 4.51
C VAL A 160 3.82 2.75 4.04
N ARG A 161 4.64 3.74 3.67
CA ARG A 161 5.97 3.56 3.04
C ARG A 161 7.12 3.65 4.05
N MET A 162 6.93 3.04 5.21
CA MET A 162 7.94 3.04 6.28
C MET A 162 9.13 2.13 5.95
N THR A 163 8.92 1.12 5.10
CA THR A 163 9.95 0.21 4.61
C THR A 163 10.20 0.41 3.11
N PRO A 164 11.42 0.16 2.61
CA PRO A 164 11.72 0.27 1.18
C PRO A 164 10.85 -0.66 0.33
N GLU A 165 10.56 -1.86 0.84
CA GLU A 165 9.68 -2.83 0.20
C GLU A 165 8.25 -2.29 0.02
N HIS A 166 7.68 -1.66 1.06
CA HIS A 166 6.35 -1.04 0.94
C HIS A 166 6.36 0.13 -0.04
N ALA A 167 7.43 0.90 -0.13
CA ALA A 167 7.54 1.97 -1.13
C ALA A 167 7.52 1.43 -2.56
N LEU A 168 8.23 0.34 -2.84
CA LEU A 168 8.19 -0.33 -4.14
C LEU A 168 6.78 -0.89 -4.43
N ARG A 169 6.16 -1.55 -3.44
CA ARG A 169 4.79 -2.11 -3.58
C ARG A 169 3.77 -1.02 -3.86
N ASP A 170 3.83 0.10 -3.16
CA ASP A 170 2.93 1.24 -3.36
C ASP A 170 3.15 1.90 -4.73
N TYR A 171 4.40 2.02 -5.17
CA TYR A 171 4.75 2.58 -6.47
C TYR A 171 4.21 1.75 -7.63
N PHE A 172 4.55 0.47 -7.68
CA PHE A 172 4.11 -0.39 -8.77
C PHE A 172 2.65 -0.85 -8.60
N GLY A 173 2.14 -0.94 -7.37
CA GLY A 173 0.75 -1.27 -7.07
C GLY A 173 -0.24 -0.26 -7.65
N ALA A 174 0.16 1.01 -7.80
CA ALA A 174 -0.64 2.04 -8.47
C ALA A 174 -0.94 1.72 -9.96
N LEU A 175 -0.20 0.79 -10.57
CA LEU A 175 -0.46 0.30 -11.94
C LEU A 175 -1.58 -0.75 -12.00
N ALA A 176 -1.92 -1.38 -10.87
CA ALA A 176 -2.84 -2.52 -10.83
C ALA A 176 -4.33 -2.15 -10.97
N HIS A 177 -4.64 -0.85 -10.93
CA HIS A 177 -5.99 -0.33 -11.12
C HIS A 177 -6.40 -0.33 -12.61
N HIS A 178 -7.72 -0.32 -12.86
CA HIS A 178 -8.26 -0.19 -14.24
C HIS A 178 -7.78 1.08 -14.93
N LEU A 179 -7.71 2.18 -14.17
CA LEU A 179 -7.05 3.42 -14.55
C LEU A 179 -5.79 3.58 -13.69
N PRO A 180 -4.59 3.32 -14.23
CA PRO A 180 -3.34 3.45 -13.48
C PRO A 180 -3.17 4.84 -12.87
N HIS A 181 -2.82 4.90 -11.59
CA HIS A 181 -2.72 6.14 -10.84
C HIS A 181 -1.33 6.79 -11.01
N HIS A 182 -1.01 7.21 -12.25
CA HIS A 182 0.28 7.81 -12.59
C HIS A 182 0.65 9.01 -11.71
N ARG A 183 -0.34 9.78 -11.23
CA ARG A 183 -0.08 10.90 -10.32
C ARG A 183 0.51 10.44 -9.00
N ARG A 184 0.04 9.32 -8.47
CA ARG A 184 0.54 8.75 -7.21
C ARG A 184 1.98 8.33 -7.42
N MET A 185 2.22 7.51 -8.45
CA MET A 185 3.57 7.08 -8.85
C MET A 185 4.53 8.28 -8.94
N TRP A 186 4.14 9.34 -9.65
CA TRP A 186 4.95 10.55 -9.77
C TRP A 186 5.29 11.21 -8.43
N LEU A 187 4.34 11.21 -7.48
CA LEU A 187 4.55 11.75 -6.14
C LEU A 187 5.38 10.84 -5.24
N LEU A 188 5.55 9.55 -5.57
CA LEU A 188 6.44 8.64 -4.82
C LEU A 188 7.87 8.61 -5.38
N LEU A 189 8.20 9.51 -6.32
CA LEU A 189 9.55 9.67 -6.86
C LEU A 189 10.29 10.79 -6.13
N SER A 190 11.58 10.58 -5.91
CA SER A 190 12.49 11.65 -5.53
C SER A 190 12.75 12.60 -6.71
N SER A 191 13.49 13.67 -6.49
CA SER A 191 13.80 14.63 -7.55
C SER A 191 14.63 14.00 -8.67
N SER A 192 15.52 13.05 -8.36
CA SER A 192 16.25 12.26 -9.36
C SER A 192 15.31 11.32 -10.12
N GLY A 193 14.38 10.65 -9.43
CA GLY A 193 13.42 9.74 -10.05
C GLY A 193 12.44 10.44 -11.01
N LYS A 194 12.19 11.74 -10.83
CA LYS A 194 11.34 12.57 -11.71
C LYS A 194 12.03 13.00 -13.00
N VAL A 195 13.36 12.91 -13.07
CA VAL A 195 14.16 13.35 -14.21
C VAL A 195 14.84 12.14 -14.84
N SER A 196 14.41 11.80 -16.05
CA SER A 196 14.99 10.71 -16.82
C SER A 196 15.17 11.09 -18.28
N ARG A 197 15.80 10.21 -19.06
CA ARG A 197 15.88 10.36 -20.52
C ARG A 197 14.52 10.28 -21.20
N ASP A 198 13.55 9.60 -20.57
CA ASP A 198 12.23 9.34 -21.15
C ASP A 198 11.15 10.36 -20.75
N PHE A 199 11.38 11.11 -19.66
CA PHE A 199 10.45 12.10 -19.13
C PHE A 199 11.17 13.08 -18.18
N GLN A 200 10.72 14.32 -18.17
CA GLN A 200 11.15 15.38 -17.26
C GLN A 200 9.95 16.11 -16.62
N SER A 201 8.73 15.81 -17.09
CA SER A 201 7.49 16.36 -16.57
C SER A 201 6.47 15.27 -16.27
N TYR A 202 5.47 15.59 -15.44
CA TYR A 202 4.37 14.67 -15.14
C TYR A 202 3.61 14.22 -16.40
N GLY A 203 3.44 15.11 -17.39
CA GLY A 203 2.75 14.79 -18.64
C GLY A 203 3.50 13.74 -19.47
N GLU A 204 4.82 13.88 -19.55
CA GLU A 204 5.70 12.92 -20.22
C GLU A 204 5.76 11.60 -19.45
N PHE A 205 5.87 11.65 -18.12
CA PHE A 205 5.84 10.47 -17.26
C PHE A 205 4.56 9.65 -17.43
N ARG A 206 3.40 10.32 -17.42
CA ARG A 206 2.11 9.68 -17.71
C ARG A 206 2.10 9.04 -19.10
N SER A 207 2.63 9.74 -20.10
CA SER A 207 2.69 9.25 -21.48
C SER A 207 3.66 8.08 -21.65
N TYR A 208 4.77 8.09 -20.93
CA TYR A 208 5.72 6.99 -20.82
C TYR A 208 5.02 5.74 -20.29
N TRP A 209 4.40 5.80 -19.10
CA TRP A 209 3.75 4.64 -18.49
C TRP A 209 2.55 4.13 -19.31
N THR A 210 1.77 5.04 -19.91
CA THR A 210 0.67 4.66 -20.81
C THR A 210 1.18 3.86 -22.02
N ARG A 211 2.28 4.32 -22.65
CA ARG A 211 2.92 3.62 -23.78
C ARG A 211 3.54 2.30 -23.35
N THR A 212 4.22 2.27 -22.20
CA THR A 212 4.85 1.08 -21.63
C THR A 212 3.82 -0.01 -21.35
N LEU A 213 2.74 0.31 -20.62
CA LEU A 213 1.66 -0.64 -20.34
C LEU A 213 0.97 -1.12 -21.63
N SER A 214 0.75 -0.21 -22.59
CA SER A 214 0.16 -0.57 -23.88
C SER A 214 1.05 -1.52 -24.68
N ARG A 215 2.38 -1.35 -24.60
CA ARG A 215 3.36 -2.25 -25.22
C ARG A 215 3.37 -3.62 -24.54
N LEU A 216 3.39 -3.65 -23.21
CA LEU A 216 3.34 -4.91 -22.45
C LEU A 216 2.08 -5.73 -22.73
N LYS A 217 0.96 -5.06 -23.00
CA LYS A 217 -0.33 -5.70 -23.31
C LYS A 217 -0.52 -6.04 -24.79
N ARG A 218 0.34 -5.55 -25.70
CA ARG A 218 0.03 -5.36 -27.14
C ARG A 218 -0.44 -6.61 -27.90
N GLU A 219 -0.22 -7.81 -27.37
CA GLU A 219 -0.63 -9.08 -28.00
C GLU A 219 -1.35 -10.02 -27.03
N LYS A 220 -1.49 -9.63 -25.76
CA LYS A 220 -1.94 -10.53 -24.68
C LYS A 220 -3.29 -10.13 -24.09
N ALA A 221 -3.67 -8.85 -24.17
CA ALA A 221 -4.92 -8.35 -23.59
C ALA A 221 -5.41 -7.02 -24.20
N GLY A 222 -6.69 -6.71 -23.98
CA GLY A 222 -7.27 -5.41 -24.34
C GLY A 222 -6.69 -4.26 -23.51
N ARG A 223 -6.71 -3.03 -24.05
CA ARG A 223 -6.10 -1.83 -23.42
C ARG A 223 -6.60 -1.56 -21.99
N ALA A 224 -7.88 -1.82 -21.73
CA ALA A 224 -8.55 -1.59 -20.45
C ALA A 224 -8.34 -2.72 -19.42
N THR A 225 -7.67 -3.82 -19.80
CA THR A 225 -7.41 -4.95 -18.90
C THR A 225 -6.40 -4.52 -17.84
N PRO A 226 -6.72 -4.51 -16.54
CA PRO A 226 -5.77 -4.15 -15.49
C PRO A 226 -4.63 -5.17 -15.41
N VAL A 227 -3.50 -4.72 -14.89
CA VAL A 227 -2.36 -5.60 -14.58
C VAL A 227 -2.39 -5.97 -13.10
N SER A 228 -1.71 -7.04 -12.73
CA SER A 228 -1.35 -7.35 -11.34
C SER A 228 0.16 -7.25 -11.23
N VAL A 229 0.66 -6.61 -10.17
CA VAL A 229 2.11 -6.45 -9.98
C VAL A 229 2.52 -7.15 -8.70
N ARG A 230 3.55 -7.98 -8.80
CA ARG A 230 4.18 -8.68 -7.68
C ARG A 230 5.63 -8.27 -7.62
N ILE A 231 6.09 -8.00 -6.40
CA ILE A 231 7.47 -7.69 -6.10
C ILE A 231 7.98 -8.83 -5.24
N GLU A 232 8.96 -9.54 -5.76
CA GLU A 232 9.59 -10.68 -5.10
C GLU A 232 11.03 -10.33 -4.71
N VAL A 233 11.52 -11.01 -3.67
CA VAL A 233 12.93 -11.01 -3.25
C VAL A 233 13.49 -9.61 -3.08
N VAL A 234 13.05 -8.91 -2.03
CA VAL A 234 13.64 -7.63 -1.65
C VAL A 234 14.87 -7.87 -0.80
N LYS A 235 16.05 -7.69 -1.38
CA LYS A 235 17.30 -7.57 -0.62
C LYS A 235 17.57 -6.10 -0.41
N SER A 236 17.48 -5.67 0.85
CA SER A 236 17.81 -4.31 1.25
C SER A 236 18.84 -4.37 2.37
N GLU A 237 19.79 -3.44 2.39
CA GLU A 237 20.60 -3.21 3.58
C GLU A 237 19.70 -2.85 4.79
N LYS A 238 20.22 -2.95 6.02
CA LYS A 238 19.44 -2.51 7.19
C LYS A 238 19.16 -1.00 7.07
N SER A 239 17.90 -0.62 6.88
CA SER A 239 17.44 0.75 6.66
C SER A 239 17.49 1.66 7.90
N ALA A 240 18.00 1.18 9.03
CA ALA A 240 17.99 1.90 10.30
C ALA A 240 18.98 3.08 10.26
N GLY A 241 18.45 4.30 10.25
CA GLY A 241 19.24 5.54 10.29
C GLY A 241 19.83 5.99 8.95
N LEU A 242 19.53 5.29 7.85
CA LEU A 242 20.00 5.68 6.51
C LEU A 242 19.00 6.64 5.83
N GLU A 243 19.54 7.58 5.07
CA GLU A 243 18.79 8.52 4.23
C GLU A 243 18.67 8.04 2.78
N ALA A 244 19.55 7.14 2.36
CA ALA A 244 19.52 6.47 1.06
C ALA A 244 19.78 4.98 1.24
N ILE A 245 19.15 4.15 0.41
CA ILE A 245 19.35 2.70 0.44
C ILE A 245 19.26 2.12 -0.96
N GLU A 246 20.16 1.18 -1.28
CA GLU A 246 20.07 0.36 -2.47
C GLU A 246 19.23 -0.89 -2.17
N VAL A 247 18.32 -1.19 -3.09
CA VAL A 247 17.38 -2.30 -2.96
C VAL A 247 17.37 -3.10 -4.24
N SER A 248 17.73 -4.37 -4.13
CA SER A 248 17.60 -5.35 -5.22
C SER A 248 16.24 -6.05 -5.10
N TYR A 249 15.48 -6.10 -6.19
CA TYR A 249 14.17 -6.73 -6.23
C TYR A 249 13.87 -7.37 -7.58
N ARG A 250 12.92 -8.31 -7.58
CA ARG A 250 12.36 -8.90 -8.79
C ARG A 250 10.95 -8.35 -9.03
N LEU A 251 10.76 -7.67 -10.15
CA LEU A 251 9.47 -7.14 -10.58
C LEU A 251 8.80 -8.13 -11.52
N LEU A 252 7.59 -8.58 -11.16
CA LEU A 252 6.74 -9.42 -11.99
C LEU A 252 5.44 -8.69 -12.29
N ILE A 253 5.09 -8.56 -13.56
CA ILE A 253 3.82 -7.99 -14.00
C ILE A 253 3.01 -9.09 -14.68
N PHE A 254 1.78 -9.27 -14.23
CA PHE A 254 0.81 -10.23 -14.75
C PHE A 254 -0.37 -9.51 -15.36
N LEU A 255 -1.13 -10.20 -16.20
CA LEU A 255 -2.49 -9.77 -16.53
C LEU A 255 -3.41 -10.22 -15.40
N ARG A 256 -4.25 -9.30 -14.91
CA ARG A 256 -5.18 -9.62 -13.83
C ARG A 256 -6.16 -10.72 -14.28
N GLY A 257 -6.27 -11.78 -13.48
CA GLY A 257 -7.10 -12.95 -13.79
C GLY A 257 -6.47 -13.95 -14.76
N ARG A 258 -5.20 -13.77 -15.12
CA ARG A 258 -4.39 -14.70 -15.93
C ARG A 258 -3.01 -14.92 -15.30
N GLU A 259 -2.95 -14.93 -13.98
CA GLU A 259 -1.71 -15.14 -13.24
C GLU A 259 -1.12 -16.54 -13.50
N SER A 260 -1.96 -17.52 -13.86
CA SER A 260 -1.56 -18.88 -14.27
C SER A 260 -0.75 -18.93 -15.56
N ASP A 261 -0.96 -17.97 -16.47
CA ASP A 261 -0.29 -17.92 -17.79
C ASP A 261 1.17 -17.41 -17.67
N GLY A 262 1.58 -17.08 -16.44
CA GLY A 262 2.88 -16.50 -16.14
C GLY A 262 2.93 -14.99 -16.29
N PRO A 263 4.04 -14.37 -15.88
CA PRO A 263 4.21 -12.93 -15.98
C PRO A 263 4.31 -12.48 -17.44
N ILE A 264 3.60 -11.41 -17.80
CA ILE A 264 3.80 -10.74 -19.09
C ILE A 264 5.14 -10.00 -19.15
N TYR A 265 5.73 -9.74 -17.98
CA TYR A 265 7.03 -9.09 -17.84
C TYR A 265 7.67 -9.50 -16.51
N SER A 266 8.96 -9.83 -16.55
CA SER A 266 9.79 -10.16 -15.39
C SER A 266 11.12 -9.41 -15.53
N SER A 267 11.61 -8.81 -14.45
CA SER A 267 12.92 -8.18 -14.37
C SER A 267 13.51 -8.35 -12.98
N GLN A 268 14.83 -8.53 -12.91
CA GLN A 268 15.59 -8.42 -11.68
C GLN A 268 16.44 -7.15 -11.76
N THR A 269 16.29 -6.24 -10.81
CA THR A 269 16.92 -4.94 -10.86
C THR A 269 17.34 -4.45 -9.49
N GLU A 270 18.17 -3.42 -9.48
CA GLU A 270 18.62 -2.71 -8.29
C GLU A 270 18.21 -1.26 -8.45
N THR A 271 17.67 -0.68 -7.39
CA THR A 271 17.25 0.71 -7.39
C THR A 271 17.65 1.38 -6.08
N THR A 272 17.90 2.67 -6.16
CA THR A 272 18.11 3.50 -4.98
C THR A 272 16.78 4.06 -4.52
N LEU A 273 16.55 4.03 -3.22
CA LEU A 273 15.48 4.78 -2.57
C LEU A 273 16.07 5.84 -1.66
N SER A 274 15.49 7.03 -1.73
CA SER A 274 15.85 8.17 -0.90
C SER A 274 14.74 8.46 0.11
N ARG A 275 15.14 8.83 1.33
CA ARG A 275 14.21 9.13 2.41
C ARG A 275 13.82 10.61 2.36
N GLY A 276 12.52 10.87 2.26
CA GLY A 276 11.98 12.23 2.24
C GLY A 276 11.92 12.88 3.62
N PRO A 277 11.61 14.19 3.68
CA PRO A 277 11.45 14.93 4.94
C PRO A 277 10.27 14.41 5.80
N ASP A 278 9.32 13.72 5.19
CA ASP A 278 8.20 13.02 5.84
C ASP A 278 8.59 11.63 6.39
N ARG A 279 9.88 11.29 6.37
CA ARG A 279 10.47 10.01 6.80
C ARG A 279 10.04 8.79 5.97
N MET A 280 9.39 9.01 4.83
CA MET A 280 8.97 7.95 3.89
C MET A 280 10.03 7.71 2.82
N TRP A 281 10.01 6.52 2.20
CA TRP A 281 10.90 6.18 1.09
C TRP A 281 10.31 6.57 -0.27
N TYR A 282 11.17 7.12 -1.13
CA TYR A 282 10.89 7.56 -2.50
C TYR A 282 11.86 6.87 -3.46
N LEU A 283 11.40 6.54 -4.67
CA LEU A 283 12.22 5.87 -5.67
C LEU A 283 13.03 6.90 -6.46
N ASP A 284 14.30 6.57 -6.74
CA ASP A 284 15.22 7.40 -7.54
C ASP A 284 15.19 7.05 -9.04
N ASP A 285 14.41 6.03 -9.46
CA ASP A 285 14.11 5.77 -10.87
C ASP A 285 12.60 5.51 -11.05
N GLY A 286 11.96 6.32 -11.89
CA GLY A 286 10.54 6.19 -12.22
C GLY A 286 10.22 5.39 -13.48
N ARG A 287 11.20 4.69 -14.06
CA ARG A 287 11.01 3.88 -15.26
C ARG A 287 10.62 2.45 -14.92
N LEU A 288 10.07 1.76 -15.91
CA LEU A 288 10.08 0.31 -15.90
C LEU A 288 11.54 -0.16 -16.02
N PRO A 289 12.02 -1.04 -15.12
CA PRO A 289 13.35 -1.62 -15.24
C PRO A 289 13.59 -2.29 -16.61
N PRO A 290 14.83 -2.54 -17.02
CA PRO A 290 15.10 -3.43 -18.15
C PRO A 290 14.85 -4.90 -17.76
N PRO A 291 14.38 -5.77 -18.69
CA PRO A 291 14.15 -7.19 -18.40
C PRO A 291 15.42 -7.94 -17.98
#